data_AF-A0A954R4G0-F1
#
_entry.id   AF-A0A954R4G0-F1
#
_cell.length_a   1.000
_cell.length_b   1.000
_cell.length_c   1.000
_cell.angle_alpha   90.00
_cell.angle_beta   90.00
_cell.angle_gamma   90.00
#
_symmetry.space_group_name_H-M   'P 1'
#
loop_
_entity.id
_entity.type
_entity.pdbx_description
1 polymer ?
#
loop_
_entity_poly.entity_id
_entity_poly.type
_entity_poly.pdbx_seq_one_letter_code
_entity_poly.pdbx_strand_id
1 'polypeptide(L)' 'MAHDRLPPFVDIHCHLVPSIDDGAKSWDESLTMARMAVADGIRTITVTPHQLGNYAHNTGTMILERTAELQRFLD' A
#
# COMPACT_ATOMS: atom_id res chain seq x y z
N MET A 1 6.09 30.88 -5.98
CA MET A 1 6.09 29.41 -5.97
C MET A 1 5.67 28.95 -4.57
N ALA A 2 4.36 28.85 -4.31
CA ALA A 2 3.79 28.68 -2.97
C ALA A 2 3.17 27.28 -2.78
N HIS A 3 3.82 26.25 -3.32
CA HIS A 3 3.33 24.86 -3.27
C HIS A 3 4.08 23.99 -2.23
N ASP A 4 5.18 24.48 -1.64
CA ASP A 4 6.06 23.71 -0.73
C ASP A 4 5.60 23.64 0.74
N ARG A 5 4.31 23.88 1.04
CA ARG A 5 3.83 24.01 2.43
C ARG A 5 2.58 23.21 2.79
N LEU A 6 2.07 22.38 1.89
CA LEU A 6 0.99 21.47 2.27
C LEU A 6 1.60 20.24 2.96
N PRO A 7 0.98 19.75 4.05
CA PRO A 7 1.40 18.49 4.65
C PRO A 7 1.33 17.39 3.59
N PRO A 8 2.22 16.38 3.67
CA PRO A 8 2.27 15.34 2.66
C PRO A 8 0.93 14.61 2.54
N PHE A 9 0.54 14.25 1.32
CA PHE A 9 -0.72 13.53 1.10
C PHE A 9 -0.69 12.16 1.77
N VAL A 10 -1.83 11.81 2.37
CA VAL A 10 -2.06 10.49 2.99
C VAL A 10 -3.13 9.79 2.16
N ASP A 11 -2.78 8.63 1.61
CA ASP A 11 -3.75 7.72 1.03
C ASP A 11 -4.29 6.79 2.13
N ILE A 12 -5.61 6.70 2.23
CA ILE A 12 -6.29 5.92 3.25
C ILE A 12 -6.90 4.62 2.69
N HIS A 13 -6.77 4.36 1.39
CA HIS A 13 -7.32 3.17 0.77
C HIS A 13 -6.48 2.72 -0.43
N CYS A 14 -5.59 1.76 -0.19
CA CYS A 14 -4.71 1.21 -1.23
C CYS A 14 -4.53 -0.30 -1.10
N HIS A 15 -4.61 -0.99 -2.23
CA HIS A 15 -4.38 -2.43 -2.35
C HIS A 15 -2.91 -2.71 -2.70
N LEU A 16 -2.01 -2.25 -1.81
CA LEU A 16 -0.58 -2.26 -2.05
C LEU A 16 0.12 -3.56 -1.62
N VAL A 17 -0.49 -4.35 -0.73
CA VAL A 17 0.12 -5.58 -0.21
C VAL A 17 0.09 -6.67 -1.31
N PRO A 18 1.23 -7.27 -1.68
CA PRO A 18 1.30 -8.13 -2.86
C PRO A 18 0.62 -9.48 -2.66
N SER A 19 -0.08 -9.93 -3.70
CA SER A 19 -0.59 -11.30 -3.88
C SER A 19 -1.60 -11.78 -2.84
N ILE A 20 -2.27 -10.87 -2.11
CA ILE A 20 -3.32 -11.23 -1.14
C ILE A 20 -4.73 -10.87 -1.61
N ASP A 21 -4.88 -10.01 -2.61
CA ASP A 21 -6.17 -9.68 -3.21
C ASP A 21 -6.10 -9.28 -4.70
N ASP A 22 -7.08 -8.51 -5.19
CA ASP A 22 -7.14 -8.02 -6.56
C ASP A 22 -6.25 -6.80 -6.84
N GLY A 23 -5.50 -6.29 -5.86
CA GLY A 23 -4.44 -5.30 -6.05
C GLY A 23 -3.17 -5.87 -6.68
N ALA A 24 -2.01 -5.45 -6.16
CA ALA A 24 -0.69 -5.85 -6.67
C ALA A 24 -0.53 -7.38 -6.73
N LYS A 25 -0.14 -7.93 -7.88
CA LYS A 25 0.02 -9.38 -8.09
C LYS A 25 1.38 -9.91 -7.67
N SER A 26 2.36 -9.03 -7.48
CA SER A 26 3.73 -9.39 -7.13
C SER A 26 4.41 -8.28 -6.33
N TRP A 27 5.54 -8.62 -5.69
CA TRP A 27 6.40 -7.65 -5.01
C TRP A 27 6.85 -6.50 -5.92
N ASP A 28 7.29 -6.81 -7.15
CA ASP A 28 7.74 -5.80 -8.10
C ASP A 28 6.62 -4.82 -8.49
N GLU A 29 5.38 -5.32 -8.60
CA GLU A 29 4.21 -4.50 -8.86
C GLU A 29 3.88 -3.60 -7.67
N SER A 30 3.89 -4.13 -6.43
CA SER A 30 3.73 -3.32 -5.21
C SER A 30 4.75 -2.20 -5.12
N LEU A 31 6.04 -2.49 -5.38
CA LEU A 31 7.10 -1.49 -5.34
C LEU A 31 6.95 -0.44 -6.45
N THR A 32 6.45 -0.85 -7.62
CA THR A 32 6.15 0.07 -8.72
C THR A 32 4.99 1.01 -8.35
N MET A 33 3.91 0.48 -7.77
CA MET A 33 2.80 1.29 -7.26
C MET A 33 3.25 2.25 -6.15
N ALA A 34 4.13 1.81 -5.24
CA ALA A 34 4.67 2.67 -4.19
C ALA A 34 5.49 3.85 -4.77
N ARG A 35 6.33 3.58 -5.78
CA ARG A 35 7.07 4.65 -6.50
C ARG A 35 6.14 5.63 -7.20
N MET A 36 5.05 5.15 -7.81
CA MET A 36 4.03 6.02 -8.40
C MET A 36 3.36 6.90 -7.35
N ALA A 37 2.97 6.34 -6.20
CA ALA A 37 2.39 7.11 -5.11
C ALA A 37 3.33 8.23 -4.61
N VAL A 38 4.63 7.96 -4.51
CA VAL A 38 5.65 8.97 -4.16
C VAL A 38 5.72 10.07 -5.22
N ALA A 39 5.69 9.72 -6.50
CA ALA A 39 5.69 10.67 -7.61
C ALA A 39 4.43 11.57 -7.60
N ASP A 40 3.29 11.02 -7.15
CA ASP A 40 2.02 11.74 -6.99
C ASP A 40 1.94 12.56 -5.69
N GLY A 41 3.01 12.59 -4.89
CA GLY A 41 3.09 13.41 -3.66
C GLY A 41 2.52 12.74 -2.40
N ILE A 42 2.12 11.47 -2.48
CA ILE A 42 1.72 10.67 -1.32
C ILE A 42 2.98 10.30 -0.53
N ARG A 43 2.93 10.39 0.81
CA ARG A 43 4.02 9.94 1.69
C ARG A 43 3.60 8.91 2.72
N THR A 44 2.30 8.75 2.92
CA THR A 44 1.77 7.77 3.86
C THR A 44 0.60 7.04 3.20
N ILE A 45 0.60 5.71 3.31
CA ILE A 45 -0.47 4.86 2.80
C ILE A 45 -0.98 3.99 3.94
N THR A 46 -2.29 4.01 4.18
CA THR A 46 -2.96 2.95 4.94
C THR A 46 -3.38 1.87 3.95
N VAL A 47 -2.77 0.69 4.03
CA VAL A 47 -3.18 -0.43 3.18
C VAL A 47 -4.51 -1.00 3.66
N THR A 48 -5.41 -1.27 2.72
CA THR A 48 -6.77 -1.73 3.00
C THR A 48 -7.16 -2.89 2.08
N PRO A 49 -6.40 -4.00 2.11
CA PRO A 49 -6.71 -5.16 1.28
C PRO A 49 -8.07 -5.75 1.64
N HIS A 50 -8.68 -6.44 0.69
CA HIS A 50 -9.98 -7.08 0.92
C HIS A 50 -9.88 -8.20 1.97
N GLN A 51 -10.90 -8.28 2.84
CA GLN A 51 -11.07 -9.35 3.85
C GLN A 51 -12.40 -10.09 3.75
N LEU A 52 -13.27 -9.72 2.80
CA LEU A 52 -14.61 -10.29 2.65
C LEU A 52 -14.73 -11.03 1.31
N GLY A 53 -15.75 -11.87 1.18
CA GLY A 53 -16.02 -12.63 -0.05
C GLY A 53 -14.88 -13.59 -0.38
N ASN A 54 -14.35 -13.49 -1.61
CA ASN A 54 -13.26 -14.36 -2.08
C ASN A 54 -11.95 -14.19 -1.28
N TYR A 55 -11.84 -13.13 -0.49
CA TYR A 55 -10.66 -12.79 0.30
C TYR A 55 -10.86 -13.00 1.80
N ALA A 56 -11.87 -13.80 2.19
CA ALA A 56 -12.16 -14.13 3.61
C ALA A 56 -11.02 -14.83 4.35
N HIS A 57 -10.00 -15.31 3.63
CA HIS A 57 -8.78 -15.88 4.19
C HIS A 57 -7.78 -14.82 4.70
N ASN A 58 -7.93 -13.55 4.31
CA ASN A 58 -7.08 -12.47 4.78
C ASN A 58 -7.44 -12.08 6.22
N THR A 59 -6.58 -12.44 7.16
CA THR A 59 -6.74 -12.06 8.57
C THR A 59 -6.03 -10.74 8.86
N GLY A 60 -6.46 -10.04 9.91
CA GLY A 60 -5.79 -8.81 10.35
C GLY A 60 -4.31 -9.05 10.66
N THR A 61 -3.97 -10.19 11.29
CA THR A 61 -2.57 -10.57 11.57
C THR A 61 -1.77 -10.77 10.28
N MET A 62 -2.31 -11.50 9.29
CA MET A 62 -1.63 -11.67 8.00
C MET A 62 -1.39 -10.32 7.31
N ILE A 63 -2.37 -9.44 7.32
CA ILE A 63 -2.23 -8.11 6.72
C ILE A 63 -1.15 -7.31 7.43
N LEU A 64 -1.12 -7.30 8.77
CA LEU A 64 -0.09 -6.60 9.55
C LEU A 64 1.31 -7.17 9.26
N GLU A 65 1.47 -8.48 9.22
CA GLU A 65 2.75 -9.15 8.93
C GLU A 65 3.26 -8.83 7.52
N ARG A 66 2.39 -8.94 6.51
CA ARG A 66 2.73 -8.64 5.11
C ARG A 66 2.99 -7.16 4.88
N THR A 67 2.28 -6.28 5.58
CA THR A 67 2.56 -4.84 5.55
C THR A 67 3.93 -4.54 6.15
N ALA A 68 4.27 -5.16 7.28
CA ALA A 68 5.58 -5.01 7.90
C ALA A 68 6.71 -5.58 7.01
N GLU A 69 6.44 -6.68 6.30
CA GLU A 69 7.35 -7.24 5.30
C GLU A 69 7.55 -6.26 4.14
N LEU A 70 6.48 -5.75 3.55
CA LEU A 70 6.53 -4.74 2.48
C LEU A 70 7.28 -3.49 2.89
N GLN A 71 7.05 -3.00 4.10
CA GLN A 71 7.74 -1.82 4.63
C GLN A 71 9.27 -1.98 4.63
N ARG A 72 9.80 -3.21 4.74
CA ARG A 72 11.25 -3.48 4.68
C ARG A 72 11.83 -3.40 3.27
N PHE A 73 10.99 -3.49 2.24
CA PHE A 73 11.37 -3.40 0.83
C PHE A 73 11.16 -2.01 0.23
N LEU A 74 10.55 -1.08 0.98
CA LEU A 74 10.43 0.33 0.57
C LEU A 74 11.73 1.08 0.89
N ASP A 75 12.27 1.79 -0.10
CA ASP A 75 13.48 2.63 0.02
C ASP A 75 13.24 3.95 0.80
#